data_AF-A0AAV1ZKQ3-F1
#
_entry.id   AF-A0AAV1ZKQ3-F1
#
_cell.length_a   1.000
_cell.length_b   1.000
_cell.length_c   1.000
_cell.angle_alpha   90.00
_cell.angle_beta   90.00
_cell.angle_gamma   90.00
#
_symmetry.space_group_name_H-M   'P 1'
#
loop_
_entity.id
_entity.type
_entity.pdbx_description
1 polymer ?
#
loop_
_entity_poly.entity_id
_entity_poly.type
_entity_poly.pdbx_seq_one_letter_code
_entity_poly.pdbx_strand_id
1 'polypeptide(L)'
;MNPVIESNFLYRRRSDRRLPLQDNAARYVLNESVIDGVGARRRFLFSGGWTRTLVATIFYVHEFIKMHKSTRTGLIGLTILVCLIVIILVANLVSISPKEEQPLCVKLDGGDTCHSKDPDPYRYYGTKTPYRIAVKNNNESDLPLEGCTPIVFYMLSRHATRYPDEDYIVDLIKLLPALKKNITDSFLAGKAKICEEDLEKIKNFELNMKKEDDNRISSTGAVEAQNLGHRLKQKFSSILDDKYSPEKFSIAYTSRDRTKVTAKNFLKGLFSDDDYKNIDFEGKVNDGLLNFHKTCKKFMKKCEDPSYDVSEIDKFQKGALMKNIVKSVSERIGVDVTSGDIKLIYTACVFGYALNNSDAWCSVFSKDDLRVLEFNDDIDDYYKDAYGNDVNYEQACPIARYIFNLFK
;
A
#
# COMPACT_ATOMS: atom_id res chain seq x y z
N MET A 1 21.86 -26.39 -47.83
CA MET A 1 21.91 -25.01 -48.37
C MET A 1 21.01 -24.15 -47.50
N ASN A 2 21.55 -23.00 -47.07
CA ASN A 2 21.09 -22.05 -46.04
C ASN A 2 19.70 -21.40 -46.32
N PRO A 3 19.06 -20.70 -45.36
CA PRO A 3 19.69 -20.09 -44.18
C PRO A 3 19.05 -20.33 -42.80
N VAL A 4 19.96 -20.46 -41.85
CA VAL A 4 19.80 -20.14 -40.42
C VAL A 4 19.47 -18.65 -40.29
N ILE A 5 18.34 -18.32 -39.66
CA ILE A 5 18.04 -16.96 -39.21
C ILE A 5 18.70 -16.80 -37.83
N GLU A 6 19.92 -16.26 -37.82
CA GLU A 6 20.52 -15.69 -36.62
C GLU A 6 19.81 -14.38 -36.28
N SER A 7 18.94 -14.41 -35.26
CA SER A 7 18.48 -13.20 -34.61
C SER A 7 19.55 -12.70 -33.65
N ASN A 8 20.45 -11.87 -34.16
CA ASN A 8 21.36 -11.06 -33.36
C ASN A 8 20.57 -10.02 -32.55
N PHE A 9 20.00 -10.42 -31.41
CA PHE A 9 19.66 -9.47 -30.36
C PHE A 9 20.91 -9.19 -29.54
N LEU A 10 21.56 -8.06 -29.86
CA LEU A 10 22.63 -7.46 -29.08
C LEU A 10 22.16 -7.22 -27.64
N TYR A 11 22.45 -8.17 -26.76
CA TYR A 11 22.39 -7.96 -25.32
C TYR A 11 23.54 -7.01 -24.94
N ARG A 12 23.28 -5.71 -24.99
CA ARG A 12 24.20 -4.71 -24.45
C ARG A 12 24.27 -4.95 -22.93
N ARG A 13 25.34 -5.59 -22.46
CA ARG A 13 25.74 -5.53 -21.04
C ARG A 13 25.75 -4.06 -20.63
N ARG A 14 24.77 -3.64 -19.82
CA ARG A 14 24.92 -2.39 -19.06
C ARG A 14 25.92 -2.68 -17.96
N SER A 15 27.13 -2.16 -18.15
CA SER A 15 28.10 -1.96 -17.10
C SER A 15 27.51 -1.10 -16.00
N ASP A 16 27.89 -1.40 -14.76
CA ASP A 16 27.80 -0.50 -13.60
C ASP A 16 28.09 0.95 -14.00
N ARG A 17 27.03 1.78 -14.00
CA ARG A 17 27.12 3.23 -13.90
C ARG A 17 25.73 3.77 -13.55
N ARG A 18 25.55 4.14 -12.29
CA ARG A 18 24.46 5.02 -11.85
C ARG A 18 24.53 6.29 -12.69
N LEU A 19 23.51 6.58 -13.47
CA LEU A 19 23.34 7.88 -14.10
C LEU A 19 22.62 8.79 -13.11
N PRO A 20 23.15 10.00 -12.81
CA PRO A 20 22.48 10.95 -11.94
C PRO A 20 21.30 11.58 -12.69
N LEU A 21 20.15 11.65 -12.02
CA LEU A 21 19.03 12.50 -12.46
C LEU A 21 19.48 13.95 -12.34
N GLN A 22 19.69 14.62 -13.48
CA GLN A 22 19.87 16.06 -13.54
C GLN A 22 18.51 16.75 -13.54
N ASP A 23 18.28 17.50 -12.47
CA ASP A 23 17.35 18.62 -12.42
C ASP A 23 17.69 19.63 -13.51
N ASN A 24 16.67 20.06 -14.26
CA ASN A 24 16.41 21.44 -14.71
C ASN A 24 15.48 21.44 -15.93
N ALA A 25 14.24 21.90 -15.74
CA ALA A 25 13.68 23.06 -16.45
C ALA A 25 12.13 23.05 -16.43
N ALA A 26 11.55 23.80 -15.50
CA ALA A 26 10.33 24.54 -15.78
C ALA A 26 10.43 25.89 -15.04
N ARG A 27 10.77 26.92 -15.81
CA ARG A 27 10.99 28.29 -15.36
C ARG A 27 9.68 28.97 -14.96
N TYR A 28 9.79 29.67 -13.84
CA TYR A 28 9.11 30.90 -13.46
C TYR A 28 8.51 31.74 -14.61
N VAL A 29 7.25 32.15 -14.43
CA VAL A 29 6.75 33.45 -14.88
C VAL A 29 6.44 34.25 -13.60
N LEU A 30 7.35 35.16 -13.26
CA LEU A 30 7.13 36.20 -12.25
C LEU A 30 6.30 37.31 -12.90
N ASN A 31 5.21 37.70 -12.24
CA ASN A 31 4.57 38.98 -12.46
C ASN A 31 4.70 39.77 -11.15
N GLU A 32 5.59 40.75 -11.14
CA GLU A 32 5.64 41.78 -10.11
C GLU A 32 4.51 42.78 -10.37
N SER A 33 3.74 43.13 -9.32
CA SER A 33 3.45 44.53 -8.99
C SER A 33 2.63 44.67 -7.71
N VAL A 34 3.08 45.60 -6.86
CA VAL A 34 2.36 46.44 -5.88
C VAL A 34 2.22 45.95 -4.42
N ILE A 35 3.24 46.35 -3.64
CA ILE A 35 3.26 47.05 -2.34
C ILE A 35 1.89 47.39 -1.71
N ASP A 36 1.63 46.93 -0.47
CA ASP A 36 1.44 47.84 0.68
C ASP A 36 1.41 47.08 2.01
N GLY A 37 2.10 47.66 3.00
CA GLY A 37 2.36 47.05 4.30
C GLY A 37 1.26 47.29 5.33
N VAL A 38 1.14 46.36 6.28
CA VAL A 38 0.67 46.67 7.64
C VAL A 38 1.50 45.84 8.62
N GLY A 39 2.25 46.54 9.48
CA GLY A 39 3.08 45.94 10.50
C GLY A 39 2.27 45.24 11.58
N ALA A 40 2.68 44.02 11.93
CA ALA A 40 2.30 43.39 13.19
C ALA A 40 3.55 43.29 14.07
N ARG A 41 3.66 44.21 15.03
CA ARG A 41 4.60 44.11 16.17
C ARG A 41 4.31 42.81 16.92
N ARG A 42 5.17 41.80 16.79
CA ARG A 42 5.25 40.72 17.79
C ARG A 42 6.22 41.16 18.89
N ARG A 43 5.65 41.54 20.04
CA ARG A 43 6.37 41.59 21.31
C ARG A 43 6.87 40.18 21.62
N PHE A 44 8.17 39.94 21.44
CA PHE A 44 8.84 38.82 22.09
C PHE A 44 8.97 39.15 23.57
N LEU A 45 8.11 38.56 24.40
CA LEU A 45 8.33 38.47 25.83
C LEU A 45 9.46 37.48 26.08
N PHE A 46 10.67 38.00 26.30
CA PHE A 46 11.83 37.20 26.71
C PHE A 46 11.71 36.83 28.19
N SER A 47 11.05 35.72 28.49
CA SER A 47 11.13 35.05 29.80
C SER A 47 11.73 33.66 29.61
N GLY A 48 13.06 33.56 29.65
CA GLY A 48 13.77 32.28 29.58
C GLY A 48 15.24 32.43 29.96
N GLY A 49 15.78 31.45 30.69
CA GLY A 49 17.12 31.48 31.31
C GLY A 49 18.31 31.74 30.37
N TRP A 50 18.10 31.72 29.05
CA TRP A 50 19.10 31.98 28.02
C TRP A 50 19.70 33.40 28.07
N THR A 51 18.90 34.42 28.43
CA THR A 51 19.41 35.80 28.53
C THR A 51 20.39 35.98 29.68
N ARG A 52 20.17 35.27 30.79
CA ARG A 52 21.10 35.28 31.94
C ARG A 52 22.41 34.57 31.62
N THR A 53 22.35 33.44 30.91
CA THR A 53 23.56 32.70 30.49
C THR A 53 24.38 33.51 29.49
N LEU A 54 23.74 34.12 28.49
CA LEU A 54 24.43 34.92 27.47
C LEU A 54 25.13 36.16 28.08
N VAL A 55 24.46 36.87 28.99
CA VAL A 55 25.03 38.03 29.68
C VAL A 55 26.21 37.62 30.57
N ALA A 56 26.12 36.49 31.29
CA ALA A 56 27.21 35.97 32.10
C ALA A 56 28.42 35.55 31.24
N THR A 57 28.20 34.90 30.09
CA THR A 57 29.28 34.52 29.17
C THR A 57 29.99 35.75 28.59
N ILE A 58 29.24 36.79 28.19
CA ILE A 58 29.83 38.04 27.68
C ILE A 58 30.68 38.73 28.75
N PHE A 59 30.24 38.73 30.01
CA PHE A 59 30.99 39.31 31.13
C PHE A 59 32.31 38.56 31.39
N TYR A 60 32.29 37.22 31.36
CA TYR A 60 33.48 36.39 31.51
C TYR A 60 34.48 36.56 30.35
N VAL A 61 33.98 36.66 29.11
CA VAL A 61 34.81 36.91 27.92
C VAL A 61 35.47 38.29 28.01
N HIS A 62 34.74 39.31 28.47
CA HIS A 62 35.25 40.67 28.63
C HIS A 62 36.37 40.76 29.70
N GLU A 63 36.19 40.11 30.85
CA GLU A 63 37.23 40.09 31.89
C GLU A 63 38.46 39.24 31.50
N PHE A 64 38.26 38.12 30.77
CA PHE A 64 39.36 37.33 30.22
C PHE A 64 40.20 38.12 29.19
N ILE A 65 39.56 38.92 28.33
CA ILE A 65 40.23 39.82 27.36
C ILE A 65 41.06 40.89 28.09
N LYS A 66 40.55 41.45 29.19
CA LYS A 66 41.29 42.44 29.99
C LYS A 66 42.57 41.86 30.60
N MET A 67 42.50 40.64 31.14
CA MET A 67 43.63 40.03 31.87
C MET A 67 44.79 39.57 30.97
N HIS A 68 44.54 39.29 29.68
CA HIS A 68 45.50 38.61 28.80
C HIS A 68 45.99 39.42 27.60
N LYS A 69 45.87 40.75 27.64
CA LYS A 69 46.17 41.67 26.52
C LYS A 69 47.63 41.73 26.03
N SER A 70 48.60 41.04 26.66
CA SER A 70 50.03 41.21 26.35
C SER A 70 50.89 39.94 26.45
N THR A 71 50.34 38.75 26.21
CA THR A 71 51.15 37.52 26.09
C THR A 71 50.71 36.65 24.91
N ARG A 72 51.67 36.00 24.25
CA ARG A 72 51.43 35.11 23.10
C ARG A 72 50.48 33.95 23.44
N THR A 73 50.46 33.52 24.71
CA THR A 73 49.53 32.53 25.26
C THR A 73 48.12 33.07 25.44
N GLY A 74 47.95 34.35 25.78
CA GLY A 74 46.66 35.03 25.88
C GLY A 74 45.92 35.11 24.54
N LEU A 75 46.66 35.35 23.46
CA LEU A 75 46.10 35.40 22.10
C LEU A 75 45.57 34.03 21.65
N ILE A 76 46.30 32.95 21.97
CA ILE A 76 45.88 31.56 21.69
C ILE A 76 44.62 31.20 22.49
N GLY A 77 44.58 31.56 23.78
CA GLY A 77 43.38 31.36 24.62
C GLY A 77 42.16 32.10 24.09
N LEU A 78 42.34 33.32 23.57
CA LEU A 78 41.27 34.09 22.96
C LEU A 78 40.74 33.45 21.67
N THR A 79 41.62 32.96 20.79
CA THR A 79 41.20 32.25 19.58
C THR A 79 40.42 30.98 19.89
N ILE A 80 40.82 30.20 20.91
CA ILE A 80 40.09 29.00 21.32
C ILE A 80 38.69 29.35 21.84
N LEU A 81 38.58 30.40 22.65
CA LEU A 81 37.30 30.84 23.20
C LEU A 81 36.32 31.32 22.11
N VAL A 82 36.82 32.08 21.13
CA VAL A 82 36.03 32.52 19.97
C VAL A 82 35.58 31.33 19.13
N CYS A 83 36.47 30.36 18.87
CA CYS A 83 36.10 29.13 18.15
C CYS A 83 35.00 28.35 18.88
N LEU A 84 35.09 28.21 20.20
CA LEU A 84 34.06 27.52 21.01
C LEU A 84 32.71 28.24 20.95
N ILE A 85 32.69 29.57 21.03
CA ILE A 85 31.45 30.36 20.91
C ILE A 85 30.85 30.20 19.52
N VAL A 86 31.67 30.25 18.46
CA VAL A 86 31.19 30.03 17.08
C VAL A 86 30.64 28.62 16.91
N ILE A 87 31.30 27.59 17.45
CA ILE A 87 30.80 26.20 17.40
C ILE A 87 29.45 26.08 18.13
N ILE A 88 29.31 26.68 19.31
CA ILE A 88 28.06 26.66 20.07
C ILE A 88 26.95 27.41 19.31
N LEU A 89 27.25 28.56 18.72
CA LEU A 89 26.29 29.32 17.93
C LEU A 89 25.86 28.56 16.67
N VAL A 90 26.79 27.92 15.96
CA VAL A 90 26.49 27.08 14.79
C VAL A 90 25.67 25.85 15.19
N ALA A 91 26.01 25.16 16.28
CA ALA A 91 25.25 24.02 16.77
C ALA A 91 23.81 24.39 17.17
N ASN A 92 23.62 25.57 17.78
CA ASN A 92 22.29 26.09 18.10
C ASN A 92 21.54 26.58 16.85
N LEU A 93 22.21 27.20 15.87
CA LEU A 93 21.60 27.58 14.58
C LEU A 93 21.11 26.36 13.78
N VAL A 94 21.88 25.27 13.78
CA VAL A 94 21.46 23.99 13.18
C VAL A 94 20.24 23.39 13.90
N SER A 95 20.12 23.63 15.20
CA SER A 95 18.96 23.19 16.01
C SER A 95 17.71 24.08 15.84
N ILE A 96 17.87 25.30 15.31
CA ILE A 96 16.81 26.29 15.14
C ILE A 96 16.31 26.36 13.69
N SER A 97 16.95 25.66 12.73
CA SER A 97 16.36 25.52 11.40
C SER A 97 14.98 24.91 11.57
N PRO A 98 13.88 25.63 11.28
CA PRO A 98 12.57 25.01 11.22
C PRO A 98 12.74 23.93 10.16
N LYS A 99 12.57 22.66 10.53
CA LYS A 99 12.22 21.69 9.49
C LYS A 99 10.92 22.23 8.94
N GLU A 100 11.00 22.83 7.77
CA GLU A 100 9.86 23.22 6.98
C GLU A 100 9.11 21.91 6.74
N GLU A 101 8.14 21.61 7.62
CA GLU A 101 7.26 20.47 7.45
C GLU A 101 6.55 20.73 6.13
N GLN A 102 6.99 20.03 5.08
CA GLN A 102 6.30 20.09 3.81
C GLN A 102 4.84 19.72 4.09
N PRO A 103 3.89 20.57 3.66
CA PRO A 103 2.50 20.32 3.94
C PRO A 103 2.13 18.95 3.39
N LEU A 104 1.62 18.10 4.27
CA LEU A 104 1.16 16.77 3.90
C LEU A 104 0.10 16.89 2.81
N CYS A 105 0.26 16.14 1.73
CA CYS A 105 -0.74 16.04 0.64
C CYS A 105 -2.02 15.31 1.08
N VAL A 106 -2.09 14.89 2.35
CA VAL A 106 -3.14 14.08 2.97
C VAL A 106 -3.59 14.74 4.27
N LYS A 107 -4.89 14.69 4.54
CA LYS A 107 -5.53 15.21 5.75
C LYS A 107 -5.81 14.08 6.73
N LEU A 108 -4.92 13.89 7.70
CA LEU A 108 -4.98 12.82 8.71
C LEU A 108 -5.41 13.38 10.08
N ASP A 109 -6.65 13.86 10.18
CA ASP A 109 -7.19 14.50 11.40
C ASP A 109 -8.42 13.79 11.99
N GLY A 110 -8.71 12.59 11.49
CA GLY A 110 -9.85 11.76 11.87
C GLY A 110 -11.18 12.20 11.26
N GLY A 111 -11.29 13.45 10.80
CA GLY A 111 -12.52 14.06 10.30
C GLY A 111 -13.66 14.17 11.33
N ASP A 112 -14.54 15.15 11.16
CA ASP A 112 -15.71 15.37 12.03
C ASP A 112 -17.03 14.94 11.35
N THR A 113 -16.95 14.37 10.15
CA THR A 113 -18.12 13.94 9.37
C THR A 113 -18.44 12.47 9.57
N CYS A 114 -19.68 12.08 9.28
CA CYS A 114 -20.06 10.68 9.10
C CYS A 114 -19.43 10.11 7.83
N HIS A 115 -18.36 9.34 7.96
CA HIS A 115 -17.64 8.75 6.83
C HIS A 115 -18.50 7.73 6.10
N SER A 116 -19.45 7.08 6.78
CA SER A 116 -20.34 6.12 6.14
C SER A 116 -21.45 6.77 5.28
N LYS A 117 -21.54 8.10 5.28
CA LYS A 117 -22.41 8.91 4.41
C LYS A 117 -21.63 9.64 3.30
N ASP A 118 -20.33 9.42 3.19
CA ASP A 118 -19.52 9.99 2.10
C ASP A 118 -20.12 9.53 0.74
N PRO A 119 -20.51 10.46 -0.16
CA PRO A 119 -21.03 10.10 -1.47
C PRO A 119 -19.96 9.47 -2.39
N ASP A 120 -18.67 9.66 -2.10
CA ASP A 120 -17.55 9.09 -2.84
C ASP A 120 -16.53 8.42 -1.89
N PRO A 121 -16.94 7.32 -1.21
CA PRO A 121 -16.12 6.67 -0.20
C PRO A 121 -14.93 5.97 -0.86
N TYR A 122 -13.78 5.99 -0.19
CA TYR A 122 -12.59 5.28 -0.65
C TYR A 122 -12.73 3.77 -0.48
N ARG A 123 -12.60 3.01 -1.58
CA ARG A 123 -12.80 1.55 -1.61
C ARG A 123 -11.68 0.77 -2.29
N TYR A 124 -10.52 1.39 -2.43
CA TYR A 124 -9.30 0.75 -2.92
C TYR A 124 -8.47 0.29 -1.73
N TYR A 125 -7.96 -0.94 -1.81
CA TYR A 125 -7.30 -1.67 -0.72
C TYR A 125 -6.15 -2.53 -1.27
N GLY A 126 -5.46 -2.04 -2.31
CA GLY A 126 -4.36 -2.72 -2.97
C GLY A 126 -4.79 -4.07 -3.54
N THR A 127 -4.03 -5.13 -3.25
CA THR A 127 -4.37 -6.50 -3.65
C THR A 127 -5.62 -7.07 -2.98
N LYS A 128 -6.24 -6.37 -2.02
CA LYS A 128 -7.50 -6.79 -1.39
C LYS A 128 -8.72 -6.03 -1.94
N THR A 129 -8.52 -5.14 -2.91
CA THR A 129 -9.60 -4.44 -3.60
C THR A 129 -10.57 -5.43 -4.25
N PRO A 130 -11.88 -5.35 -3.98
CA PRO A 130 -12.84 -6.24 -4.61
C PRO A 130 -12.92 -6.00 -6.12
N TYR A 131 -13.09 -7.07 -6.91
CA TYR A 131 -13.06 -6.99 -8.37
C TYR A 131 -14.08 -5.97 -8.91
N ARG A 132 -15.28 -5.92 -8.34
CA ARG A 132 -16.34 -4.96 -8.70
C ARG A 132 -15.94 -3.48 -8.58
N ILE A 133 -15.00 -3.17 -7.69
CA ILE A 133 -14.46 -1.81 -7.53
C ILE A 133 -13.40 -1.54 -8.59
N ALA A 134 -12.48 -2.50 -8.80
CA ALA A 134 -11.43 -2.38 -9.80
C ALA A 134 -11.97 -2.21 -11.23
N VAL A 135 -13.15 -2.75 -11.54
CA VAL A 135 -13.77 -2.62 -12.87
C VAL A 135 -14.79 -1.48 -13.00
N LYS A 136 -15.12 -0.76 -11.92
CA LYS A 136 -16.20 0.25 -11.89
C LYS A 136 -16.04 1.36 -12.95
N ASN A 137 -14.81 1.68 -13.33
CA ASN A 137 -14.49 2.73 -14.31
C ASN A 137 -14.01 2.17 -15.66
N ASN A 138 -14.01 0.85 -15.84
CA ASN A 138 -13.77 0.25 -17.15
C ASN A 138 -15.08 0.28 -17.94
N ASN A 139 -15.39 1.44 -18.53
CA ASN A 139 -16.20 1.46 -19.74
C ASN A 139 -15.43 0.64 -20.77
N GLU A 140 -15.95 -0.54 -21.11
CA GLU A 140 -15.23 -1.53 -21.90
C GLU A 140 -14.63 -0.93 -23.17
N SER A 141 -13.33 -1.16 -23.37
CA SER A 141 -12.65 -0.89 -24.62
C SER A 141 -13.20 -1.79 -25.74
N ASP A 142 -13.22 -1.22 -26.94
CA ASP A 142 -13.59 -1.72 -28.28
C ASP A 142 -13.06 -3.13 -28.65
N LEU A 143 -13.46 -4.16 -27.92
CA LEU A 143 -13.18 -5.56 -28.21
C LEU A 143 -14.48 -6.37 -28.22
N PRO A 144 -14.72 -7.19 -29.27
CA PRO A 144 -13.80 -7.52 -30.37
C PRO A 144 -13.60 -6.37 -31.38
N LEU A 145 -12.34 -6.15 -31.78
CA LEU A 145 -11.95 -5.11 -32.74
C LEU A 145 -12.67 -5.35 -34.07
N GLU A 146 -13.21 -4.31 -34.68
CA GLU A 146 -13.90 -4.42 -35.97
C GLU A 146 -12.98 -5.05 -37.03
N GLY A 147 -13.49 -6.03 -37.77
CA GLY A 147 -12.72 -6.77 -38.78
C GLY A 147 -11.72 -7.80 -38.24
N CYS A 148 -11.60 -7.96 -36.91
CA CYS A 148 -10.73 -8.96 -36.29
C CYS A 148 -11.56 -10.09 -35.66
N THR A 149 -11.20 -11.33 -35.98
CA THR A 149 -11.74 -12.52 -35.29
C THR A 149 -10.67 -13.04 -34.34
N PRO A 150 -10.95 -13.16 -33.04
CA PRO A 150 -9.99 -13.75 -32.12
C PRO A 150 -9.81 -15.24 -32.50
N ILE A 151 -8.57 -15.74 -32.42
CA ILE A 151 -8.23 -17.14 -32.76
C ILE A 151 -7.85 -18.00 -31.54
N VAL A 152 -7.39 -17.37 -30.46
CA VAL A 152 -6.98 -18.03 -29.22
C VAL A 152 -7.40 -17.14 -28.04
N PHE A 153 -7.96 -17.76 -27.00
CA PHE A 153 -8.23 -17.12 -25.73
C PHE A 153 -7.29 -17.71 -24.66
N TYR A 154 -6.49 -16.85 -24.04
CA TYR A 154 -5.62 -17.21 -22.92
C TYR A 154 -5.93 -16.35 -21.70
N MET A 155 -6.05 -16.98 -20.54
CA MET A 155 -6.28 -16.28 -19.27
C MET A 155 -5.39 -16.84 -18.18
N LEU A 156 -4.57 -15.97 -17.58
CA LEU A 156 -3.93 -16.20 -16.29
C LEU A 156 -4.67 -15.37 -15.25
N SER A 157 -5.35 -16.04 -14.31
CA SER A 157 -6.18 -15.38 -13.31
C SER A 157 -5.74 -15.71 -11.89
N ARG A 158 -5.82 -14.71 -11.01
CA ARG A 158 -5.78 -14.92 -9.56
C ARG A 158 -7.03 -15.69 -9.11
N HIS A 159 -6.97 -16.25 -7.91
CA HIS A 159 -8.16 -16.70 -7.20
C HIS A 159 -9.13 -15.53 -6.93
N ALA A 160 -10.42 -15.83 -6.79
CA ALA A 160 -11.44 -14.84 -6.45
C ALA A 160 -11.41 -14.44 -4.95
N THR A 161 -12.36 -13.60 -4.54
CA THR A 161 -12.48 -13.10 -3.16
C THR A 161 -12.56 -14.24 -2.15
N ARG A 162 -11.63 -14.22 -1.19
CA ARG A 162 -11.48 -15.23 -0.14
C ARG A 162 -11.71 -14.61 1.25
N TYR A 163 -11.93 -15.48 2.23
CA TYR A 163 -11.83 -15.13 3.64
C TYR A 163 -10.38 -14.82 4.05
N PRO A 164 -10.19 -14.14 5.20
CA PRO A 164 -8.86 -13.88 5.75
C PRO A 164 -8.12 -15.18 6.10
N ASP A 165 -6.86 -15.02 6.50
CA ASP A 165 -6.11 -16.12 7.12
C ASP A 165 -6.65 -16.40 8.53
N GLU A 166 -6.52 -17.64 9.01
CA GLU A 166 -7.06 -18.09 10.32
C GLU A 166 -6.73 -17.12 11.46
N ASP A 167 -5.46 -16.70 11.56
CA ASP A 167 -4.98 -15.81 12.62
C ASP A 167 -5.74 -14.47 12.64
N TYR A 168 -6.00 -13.89 11.47
CA TYR A 168 -6.79 -12.66 11.37
C TYR A 168 -8.22 -12.87 11.82
N ILE A 169 -8.84 -14.01 11.46
CA ILE A 169 -10.21 -14.32 11.88
C ILE A 169 -10.26 -14.45 13.41
N VAL A 170 -9.28 -15.14 14.00
CA VAL A 170 -9.18 -15.32 15.45
C VAL A 170 -8.99 -13.98 16.17
N ASP A 171 -8.15 -13.11 15.66
CA ASP A 171 -7.94 -11.76 16.21
C ASP A 171 -9.21 -10.92 16.13
N LEU A 172 -9.91 -10.95 14.99
CA LEU A 172 -11.18 -10.23 14.83
C LEU A 172 -12.23 -10.71 15.83
N ILE A 173 -12.38 -12.03 16.02
CA ILE A 173 -13.33 -12.62 16.99
C ILE A 173 -12.99 -12.16 18.41
N LYS A 174 -11.71 -12.17 18.79
CA LYS A 174 -11.27 -11.89 20.15
C LYS A 174 -11.27 -10.41 20.50
N LEU A 175 -10.84 -9.56 19.59
CA LEU A 175 -10.45 -8.17 19.91
C LEU A 175 -11.52 -7.14 19.53
N LEU A 176 -12.28 -7.35 18.44
CA LEU A 176 -13.29 -6.38 18.01
C LEU A 176 -14.38 -6.10 19.05
N PRO A 177 -14.90 -7.09 19.82
CA PRO A 177 -15.94 -6.81 20.81
C PRO A 177 -15.49 -5.82 21.89
N ALA A 178 -14.25 -5.97 22.38
CA ALA A 178 -13.68 -5.07 23.37
C ALA A 178 -13.46 -3.66 22.79
N LEU A 179 -12.93 -3.58 21.57
CA LEU A 179 -12.72 -2.31 20.89
C LEU A 179 -14.05 -1.57 20.63
N LYS A 180 -15.07 -2.27 20.14
CA LYS A 180 -16.42 -1.75 19.93
C LYS A 180 -17.02 -1.17 21.22
N LYS A 181 -16.84 -1.85 22.35
CA LYS A 181 -17.24 -1.35 23.66
C LYS A 181 -16.49 -0.07 24.03
N ASN A 182 -15.17 -0.05 23.89
CA ASN A 182 -14.34 1.10 24.24
C ASN A 182 -14.70 2.35 23.40
N ILE A 183 -14.96 2.18 22.11
CA ILE A 183 -15.41 3.27 21.23
C ILE A 183 -16.76 3.81 21.70
N THR A 184 -17.70 2.92 22.04
CA THR A 184 -19.03 3.32 22.55
C THR A 184 -18.91 4.09 23.87
N ASP A 185 -18.13 3.59 24.82
CA ASP A 185 -17.92 4.25 26.11
C ASP A 185 -17.24 5.63 25.93
N SER A 186 -16.30 5.73 24.98
CA SER A 186 -15.61 6.98 24.68
C SER A 186 -16.52 8.03 24.05
N PHE A 187 -17.39 7.61 23.13
CA PHE A 187 -18.43 8.48 22.56
C PHE A 187 -19.39 8.99 23.63
N LEU A 188 -19.89 8.12 24.51
CA LEU A 188 -20.77 8.51 25.62
C LEU A 188 -20.09 9.46 26.62
N ALA A 189 -18.77 9.35 26.77
CA ALA A 189 -17.95 10.25 27.59
C ALA A 189 -17.60 11.59 26.89
N GLY A 190 -18.07 11.82 25.65
CA GLY A 190 -17.79 13.03 24.88
C GLY A 190 -16.34 13.17 24.41
N LYS A 191 -15.60 12.05 24.32
CA LYS A 191 -14.18 12.02 23.95
C LYS A 191 -13.94 11.67 22.47
N ALA A 192 -14.93 11.07 21.81
CA ALA A 192 -14.84 10.67 20.40
C ALA A 192 -15.42 11.74 19.47
N LYS A 193 -14.83 11.90 18.28
CA LYS A 193 -15.34 12.75 17.18
C LYS A 193 -16.23 11.97 16.20
N ILE A 194 -16.21 10.64 16.25
CA ILE A 194 -17.05 9.78 15.41
C ILE A 194 -18.53 10.18 15.55
N CYS A 195 -19.26 10.24 14.45
CA CYS A 195 -20.68 10.60 14.51
C CYS A 195 -21.55 9.42 14.98
N GLU A 196 -22.78 9.72 15.39
CA GLU A 196 -23.73 8.73 15.92
C GLU A 196 -24.05 7.63 14.91
N GLU A 197 -24.23 7.97 13.63
CA GLU A 197 -24.58 6.97 12.60
C GLU A 197 -23.45 5.99 12.29
N ASP A 198 -22.20 6.47 12.27
CA ASP A 198 -21.03 5.61 12.10
C ASP A 198 -20.85 4.69 13.33
N LEU A 199 -21.06 5.23 14.53
CA LEU A 199 -21.05 4.46 15.77
C LEU A 199 -22.15 3.38 15.77
N GLU A 200 -23.38 3.70 15.36
CA GLU A 200 -24.47 2.74 15.27
C GLU A 200 -24.17 1.61 14.28
N LYS A 201 -23.52 1.90 13.15
CA LYS A 201 -23.04 0.86 12.23
C LYS A 201 -22.03 -0.08 12.89
N ILE A 202 -21.07 0.46 13.65
CA ILE A 202 -20.09 -0.35 14.41
C ILE A 202 -20.82 -1.17 15.49
N LYS A 203 -21.79 -0.57 16.18
CA LYS A 203 -22.61 -1.24 17.20
C LYS A 203 -23.47 -2.38 16.66
N ASN A 204 -23.87 -2.30 15.40
CA ASN A 204 -24.65 -3.35 14.73
C ASN A 204 -23.80 -4.30 13.87
N PHE A 205 -22.48 -4.09 13.81
CA PHE A 205 -21.58 -4.99 13.09
C PHE A 205 -21.56 -6.39 13.74
N GLU A 206 -21.76 -7.40 12.89
CA GLU A 206 -21.62 -8.81 13.22
C GLU A 206 -20.54 -9.44 12.34
N LEU A 207 -19.67 -10.22 12.98
CA LEU A 207 -18.56 -10.89 12.31
C LEU A 207 -19.03 -12.22 11.70
N ASN A 208 -19.28 -12.23 10.40
CA ASN A 208 -19.75 -13.41 9.66
C ASN A 208 -18.60 -14.19 9.03
N MET A 209 -17.70 -14.72 9.86
CA MET A 209 -16.59 -15.60 9.48
C MET A 209 -16.18 -16.51 10.64
N LYS A 210 -15.72 -17.72 10.34
CA LYS A 210 -15.25 -18.71 11.31
C LYS A 210 -13.81 -19.10 10.99
N LYS A 211 -13.08 -19.64 11.96
CA LYS A 211 -11.67 -20.03 11.73
C LYS A 211 -11.54 -21.05 10.58
N GLU A 212 -12.54 -21.91 10.41
CA GLU A 212 -12.60 -22.93 9.36
C GLU A 212 -12.74 -22.33 7.95
N ASP A 213 -13.02 -21.04 7.86
CA ASP A 213 -13.05 -20.29 6.60
C ASP A 213 -11.65 -19.92 6.09
N ASP A 214 -10.57 -20.25 6.82
CA ASP A 214 -9.18 -19.93 6.49
C ASP A 214 -8.88 -20.02 4.99
N ASN A 215 -8.60 -18.86 4.38
CA ASN A 215 -8.21 -18.74 2.98
C ASN A 215 -9.20 -19.30 1.94
N ARG A 216 -10.41 -19.72 2.34
CA ARG A 216 -11.40 -20.32 1.45
C ARG A 216 -12.05 -19.25 0.56
N ILE A 217 -12.47 -19.65 -0.64
CA ILE A 217 -13.28 -18.78 -1.50
C ILE A 217 -14.61 -18.50 -0.81
N SER A 218 -14.95 -17.22 -0.71
CA SER A 218 -16.21 -16.76 -0.16
C SER A 218 -17.37 -16.98 -1.14
N SER A 219 -18.61 -16.91 -0.65
CA SER A 219 -19.79 -16.91 -1.52
C SER A 219 -19.72 -15.79 -2.55
N THR A 220 -19.33 -14.58 -2.12
CA THR A 220 -19.09 -13.42 -2.99
C THR A 220 -18.04 -13.73 -4.06
N GLY A 221 -16.91 -14.32 -3.69
CA GLY A 221 -15.86 -14.71 -4.65
C GLY A 221 -16.29 -15.79 -5.64
N ALA A 222 -17.10 -16.76 -5.20
CA ALA A 222 -17.65 -17.79 -6.08
C ALA A 222 -18.54 -17.17 -7.16
N VAL A 223 -19.44 -16.25 -6.77
CA VAL A 223 -20.30 -15.50 -7.69
C VAL A 223 -19.47 -14.60 -8.62
N GLU A 224 -18.45 -13.91 -8.10
CA GLU A 224 -17.55 -13.08 -8.91
C GLU A 224 -16.85 -13.89 -10.01
N ALA A 225 -16.33 -15.08 -9.67
CA ALA A 225 -15.69 -15.98 -10.63
C ALA A 225 -16.69 -16.47 -11.69
N GLN A 226 -17.89 -16.90 -11.28
CA GLN A 226 -18.92 -17.34 -12.20
C GLN A 226 -19.38 -16.22 -13.14
N ASN A 227 -19.55 -15.00 -12.62
CA ASN A 227 -19.91 -13.84 -13.43
C ASN A 227 -18.79 -13.46 -14.40
N LEU A 228 -17.52 -13.63 -14.01
CA LEU A 228 -16.40 -13.44 -14.93
C LEU A 228 -16.44 -14.45 -16.08
N GLY A 229 -16.77 -15.71 -15.82
CA GLY A 229 -17.00 -16.74 -16.85
C GLY A 229 -18.07 -16.32 -17.86
N HIS A 230 -19.24 -15.90 -17.37
CA HIS A 230 -20.33 -15.44 -18.22
C HIS A 230 -19.94 -14.23 -19.09
N ARG A 231 -19.32 -13.21 -18.49
CA ARG A 231 -18.91 -12.01 -19.24
C ARG A 231 -17.90 -12.33 -20.33
N LEU A 232 -16.91 -13.17 -20.02
CA LEU A 232 -15.91 -13.55 -21.01
C LEU A 232 -16.51 -14.42 -22.12
N LYS A 233 -17.43 -15.33 -21.79
CA LYS A 233 -18.20 -16.07 -22.81
C LYS A 233 -18.93 -15.15 -23.77
N GLN A 234 -19.67 -14.17 -23.24
CA GLN A 234 -20.42 -13.22 -24.05
C GLN A 234 -19.49 -12.36 -24.92
N LYS A 235 -18.39 -11.87 -24.34
CA LYS A 235 -17.43 -11.01 -25.03
C LYS A 235 -16.63 -11.72 -26.12
N PHE A 236 -16.31 -12.99 -25.92
CA PHE A 236 -15.49 -13.80 -26.83
C PHE A 236 -16.24 -15.03 -27.34
N SER A 237 -17.53 -14.87 -27.66
CA SER A 237 -18.42 -15.96 -28.07
C SER A 237 -17.91 -16.73 -29.30
N SER A 238 -17.20 -16.07 -30.21
CA SER A 238 -16.57 -16.70 -31.38
C SER A 238 -15.55 -17.80 -31.06
N ILE A 239 -14.98 -17.84 -29.85
CA ILE A 239 -14.08 -18.91 -29.39
C ILE A 239 -14.67 -19.67 -28.21
N LEU A 240 -15.33 -18.96 -27.29
CA LEU A 240 -15.74 -19.51 -26.00
C LEU A 240 -17.16 -20.07 -25.98
N ASP A 241 -17.95 -19.88 -27.05
CA ASP A 241 -19.28 -20.49 -27.19
C ASP A 241 -19.23 -21.85 -27.91
N ASP A 242 -18.33 -22.71 -27.46
CA ASP A 242 -18.16 -24.08 -27.95
C ASP A 242 -18.40 -25.09 -26.80
N LYS A 243 -18.73 -26.33 -27.17
CA LYS A 243 -18.85 -27.42 -26.18
C LYS A 243 -17.49 -27.72 -25.57
N TYR A 244 -17.48 -28.05 -24.29
CA TYR A 244 -16.25 -28.44 -23.63
C TYR A 244 -15.67 -29.72 -24.27
N SER A 245 -14.39 -29.67 -24.62
CA SER A 245 -13.58 -30.84 -24.93
C SER A 245 -12.14 -30.60 -24.45
N PRO A 246 -11.44 -31.63 -23.96
CA PRO A 246 -10.07 -31.48 -23.46
C PRO A 246 -9.05 -31.14 -24.57
N GLU A 247 -9.40 -31.35 -25.85
CA GLU A 247 -8.60 -30.95 -27.01
C GLU A 247 -8.69 -29.45 -27.31
N LYS A 248 -9.83 -28.81 -26.98
CA LYS A 248 -10.09 -27.38 -27.23
C LYS A 248 -9.79 -26.51 -26.01
N PHE A 249 -10.03 -27.01 -24.81
CA PHE A 249 -9.91 -26.24 -23.57
C PHE A 249 -8.82 -26.81 -22.65
N SER A 250 -7.76 -26.03 -22.47
CA SER A 250 -6.72 -26.32 -21.49
C SER A 250 -7.01 -25.59 -20.17
N ILE A 251 -7.12 -26.36 -19.08
CA ILE A 251 -7.43 -25.87 -17.75
C ILE A 251 -6.29 -26.25 -16.81
N ALA A 252 -5.78 -25.28 -16.04
CA ALA A 252 -4.79 -25.53 -15.02
C ALA A 252 -5.01 -24.64 -13.78
N TYR A 253 -4.68 -25.15 -12.60
CA TYR A 253 -4.72 -24.41 -11.35
C TYR A 253 -3.63 -24.90 -10.38
N THR A 254 -3.35 -24.16 -9.31
CA THR A 254 -2.35 -24.57 -8.28
C THR A 254 -2.95 -25.64 -7.35
N SER A 255 -2.12 -26.29 -6.54
CA SER A 255 -2.61 -27.20 -5.48
C SER A 255 -3.43 -26.51 -4.39
N ARG A 256 -3.53 -25.17 -4.38
CA ARG A 256 -4.34 -24.43 -3.41
C ARG A 256 -5.83 -24.55 -3.74
N ASP A 257 -6.63 -24.99 -2.77
CA ASP A 257 -8.09 -25.10 -2.85
C ASP A 257 -8.74 -23.86 -3.43
N ARG A 258 -8.34 -22.67 -2.98
CA ARG A 258 -8.90 -21.40 -3.47
C ARG A 258 -8.76 -21.20 -4.97
N THR A 259 -7.69 -21.71 -5.59
CA THR A 259 -7.51 -21.64 -7.06
C THR A 259 -8.37 -22.68 -7.78
N LYS A 260 -8.46 -23.92 -7.27
CA LYS A 260 -9.34 -24.97 -7.80
C LYS A 260 -10.81 -24.54 -7.73
N VAL A 261 -11.25 -24.01 -6.60
CA VAL A 261 -12.63 -23.53 -6.40
C VAL A 261 -12.94 -22.31 -7.28
N THR A 262 -11.99 -21.38 -7.44
CA THR A 262 -12.17 -20.25 -8.38
C THR A 262 -12.34 -20.76 -9.81
N ALA A 263 -11.46 -21.65 -10.27
CA ALA A 263 -11.53 -22.22 -11.62
C ALA A 263 -12.87 -22.95 -11.86
N LYS A 264 -13.33 -23.76 -10.90
CA LYS A 264 -14.63 -24.43 -10.95
C LYS A 264 -15.79 -23.44 -11.13
N ASN A 265 -15.86 -22.39 -10.31
CA ASN A 265 -16.93 -21.40 -10.43
C ASN A 265 -16.85 -20.60 -11.73
N PHE A 266 -15.64 -20.25 -12.19
CA PHE A 266 -15.43 -19.61 -13.48
C PHE A 266 -15.96 -20.49 -14.63
N LEU A 267 -15.58 -21.77 -14.67
CA LEU A 267 -16.00 -22.72 -15.70
C LEU A 267 -17.50 -23.00 -15.66
N LYS A 268 -18.13 -22.96 -14.47
CA LYS A 268 -19.59 -23.03 -14.33
C LYS A 268 -20.30 -21.84 -14.99
N GLY A 269 -19.65 -20.68 -15.07
CA GLY A 269 -20.17 -19.53 -15.80
C GLY A 269 -19.86 -19.54 -17.30
N LEU A 270 -18.85 -20.31 -17.70
CA LEU A 270 -18.41 -20.43 -19.09
C LEU A 270 -19.21 -21.49 -19.87
N PHE A 271 -19.53 -22.62 -19.22
CA PHE A 271 -20.12 -23.79 -19.86
C PHE A 271 -21.57 -24.02 -19.45
N SER A 272 -22.30 -24.76 -20.30
CA SER A 272 -23.61 -25.30 -19.92
C SER A 272 -23.46 -26.29 -18.76
N ASP A 273 -24.54 -26.57 -18.03
CA ASP A 273 -24.50 -27.54 -16.92
C ASP A 273 -24.05 -28.94 -17.37
N ASP A 274 -24.40 -29.35 -18.58
CA ASP A 274 -24.01 -30.66 -19.12
C ASP A 274 -22.54 -30.68 -19.56
N ASP A 275 -22.06 -29.62 -20.22
CA ASP A 275 -20.64 -29.50 -20.56
C ASP A 275 -19.77 -29.40 -19.30
N TYR A 276 -20.21 -28.66 -18.28
CA TYR A 276 -19.51 -28.50 -17.02
C TYR A 276 -19.34 -29.84 -16.27
N LYS A 277 -20.36 -30.70 -16.28
CA LYS A 277 -20.28 -32.06 -15.68
C LYS A 277 -19.26 -32.95 -16.38
N ASN A 278 -18.99 -32.72 -17.66
CA ASN A 278 -18.02 -33.48 -18.45
C ASN A 278 -16.56 -33.04 -18.21
N ILE A 279 -16.33 -31.98 -17.42
CA ILE A 279 -14.98 -31.52 -17.09
C ILE A 279 -14.38 -32.43 -16.02
N ASP A 280 -13.36 -33.21 -16.41
CA ASP A 280 -12.49 -33.86 -15.45
C ASP A 280 -11.53 -32.83 -14.83
N PHE A 281 -11.70 -32.61 -13.53
CA PHE A 281 -10.85 -31.71 -12.75
C PHE A 281 -9.59 -32.41 -12.25
N GLU A 282 -9.50 -33.73 -12.28
CA GLU A 282 -8.32 -34.46 -11.84
C GLU A 282 -7.15 -34.27 -12.82
N GLY A 283 -5.92 -34.27 -12.29
CA GLY A 283 -4.70 -34.04 -13.09
C GLY A 283 -4.51 -32.61 -13.62
N LYS A 284 -5.41 -31.66 -13.33
CA LYS A 284 -5.29 -30.25 -13.76
C LYS A 284 -4.42 -29.37 -12.82
N VAL A 285 -3.85 -29.96 -11.77
CA VAL A 285 -2.93 -29.24 -10.86
C VAL A 285 -1.58 -29.03 -11.54
N ASN A 286 -1.12 -27.79 -11.61
CA ASN A 286 0.17 -27.43 -12.22
C ASN A 286 0.94 -26.40 -11.38
N ASP A 287 1.44 -26.82 -10.21
CA ASP A 287 2.27 -25.97 -9.36
C ASP A 287 3.62 -25.61 -10.01
N GLY A 288 4.16 -26.48 -10.86
CA GLY A 288 5.42 -26.23 -11.55
C GLY A 288 5.36 -24.96 -12.41
N LEU A 289 4.21 -24.74 -13.07
CA LEU A 289 3.97 -23.56 -13.89
C LEU A 289 3.37 -22.38 -13.11
N LEU A 290 2.40 -22.64 -12.22
CA LEU A 290 1.57 -21.59 -11.61
C LEU A 290 2.01 -21.18 -10.19
N ASN A 291 2.93 -21.92 -9.57
CA ASN A 291 3.39 -21.71 -8.21
C ASN A 291 4.92 -21.46 -8.17
N PHE A 292 5.42 -20.75 -9.19
CA PHE A 292 6.85 -20.55 -9.46
C PHE A 292 7.60 -19.86 -8.32
N HIS A 293 6.94 -19.01 -7.52
CA HIS A 293 7.57 -18.37 -6.37
C HIS A 293 8.04 -19.38 -5.30
N LYS A 294 7.32 -20.50 -5.14
CA LYS A 294 7.74 -21.58 -4.23
C LYS A 294 8.87 -22.42 -4.80
N THR A 295 9.01 -22.47 -6.12
CA THR A 295 10.04 -23.25 -6.80
C THR A 295 11.29 -22.42 -7.10
N CYS A 296 11.23 -21.08 -6.99
CA CYS A 296 12.34 -20.13 -7.13
C CYS A 296 13.62 -20.62 -6.43
N LYS A 297 13.49 -21.02 -5.16
CA LYS A 297 14.61 -21.55 -4.34
C LYS A 297 15.32 -22.75 -4.97
N LYS A 298 14.60 -23.57 -5.73
CA LYS A 298 15.18 -24.74 -6.42
C LYS A 298 15.96 -24.35 -7.68
N PHE A 299 15.63 -23.22 -8.30
CA PHE A 299 16.17 -22.82 -9.60
C PHE A 299 17.19 -21.68 -9.52
N MET A 300 17.14 -20.86 -8.48
CA MET A 300 17.92 -19.64 -8.37
C MET A 300 18.42 -19.47 -6.94
N LYS A 301 19.74 -19.62 -6.73
CA LYS A 301 20.39 -19.42 -5.41
C LYS A 301 20.14 -18.04 -4.82
N LYS A 302 19.97 -17.02 -5.65
CA LYS A 302 19.62 -15.67 -5.19
C LYS A 302 18.24 -15.55 -4.56
N CYS A 303 17.35 -16.54 -4.74
CA CYS A 303 16.09 -16.57 -3.98
C CYS A 303 16.33 -16.92 -2.48
N GLU A 304 17.51 -17.40 -2.13
CA GLU A 304 17.96 -17.68 -0.75
C GLU A 304 18.73 -16.52 -0.14
N ASP A 305 18.99 -15.44 -0.89
CA ASP A 305 19.79 -14.31 -0.41
C ASP A 305 19.03 -13.57 0.71
N PRO A 306 19.52 -13.57 1.96
CA PRO A 306 18.90 -12.80 3.04
C PRO A 306 19.01 -11.28 2.85
N SER A 307 19.69 -10.79 1.81
CA SER A 307 19.78 -9.36 1.47
C SER A 307 18.55 -8.78 0.77
N TYR A 308 17.36 -9.40 0.91
CA TYR A 308 16.11 -8.77 0.51
C TYR A 308 15.96 -7.47 1.30
N ASP A 309 16.30 -6.35 0.67
CA ASP A 309 16.16 -5.03 1.27
C ASP A 309 14.68 -4.66 1.30
N VAL A 310 14.01 -5.11 2.35
CA VAL A 310 12.66 -4.72 2.73
C VAL A 310 12.68 -3.56 3.74
N SER A 311 13.81 -2.85 3.87
CA SER A 311 13.95 -1.78 4.85
C SER A 311 12.99 -0.61 4.59
N GLU A 312 12.61 -0.39 3.33
CA GLU A 312 11.63 0.64 2.97
C GLU A 312 10.24 0.37 3.55
N ILE A 313 9.84 -0.90 3.69
CA ILE A 313 8.60 -1.28 4.37
C ILE A 313 8.65 -0.84 5.84
N ASP A 314 9.73 -1.18 6.54
CA ASP A 314 9.93 -0.82 7.94
C ASP A 314 10.03 0.70 8.15
N LYS A 315 10.76 1.40 7.27
CA LYS A 315 10.87 2.86 7.27
C LYS A 315 9.52 3.53 7.11
N PHE A 316 8.68 3.06 6.19
CA PHE A 316 7.34 3.60 5.99
C PHE A 316 6.43 3.31 7.20
N GLN A 317 6.41 2.06 7.68
CA GLN A 317 5.61 1.65 8.83
C GLN A 317 5.95 2.41 10.12
N LYS A 318 7.23 2.76 10.32
CA LYS A 318 7.70 3.58 11.44
C LYS A 318 7.69 5.09 11.15
N GLY A 319 7.29 5.47 9.93
CA GLY A 319 7.31 6.83 9.42
C GLY A 319 6.23 7.73 10.01
N ALA A 320 6.30 9.01 9.64
CA ALA A 320 5.39 10.04 10.15
C ALA A 320 3.93 9.80 9.71
N LEU A 321 3.72 9.36 8.46
CA LEU A 321 2.39 9.07 7.93
C LEU A 321 1.65 8.02 8.76
N MET A 322 2.28 6.87 9.01
CA MET A 322 1.66 5.79 9.80
C MET A 322 1.44 6.20 11.27
N LYS A 323 2.34 6.98 11.86
CA LYS A 323 2.12 7.56 13.19
C LYS A 323 0.93 8.53 13.21
N ASN A 324 0.76 9.32 12.15
CA ASN A 324 -0.37 10.22 12.01
C ASN A 324 -1.68 9.48 11.79
N ILE A 325 -1.68 8.31 11.12
CA ILE A 325 -2.87 7.43 11.06
C ILE A 325 -3.29 6.98 12.45
N VAL A 326 -2.34 6.49 13.26
CA VAL A 326 -2.62 6.08 14.63
C VAL A 326 -3.25 7.24 15.42
N LYS A 327 -2.66 8.44 15.33
CA LYS A 327 -3.20 9.63 15.99
C LYS A 327 -4.60 10.03 15.46
N SER A 328 -4.75 10.09 14.14
CA SER A 328 -5.99 10.43 13.42
C SER A 328 -7.15 9.54 13.89
N VAL A 329 -6.93 8.23 13.89
CA VAL A 329 -7.95 7.25 14.32
C VAL A 329 -8.19 7.32 15.82
N SER A 330 -7.14 7.44 16.66
CA SER A 330 -7.30 7.59 18.11
C SER A 330 -8.19 8.77 18.47
N GLU A 331 -7.93 9.93 17.85
CA GLU A 331 -8.74 11.14 18.05
C GLU A 331 -10.17 10.96 17.55
N ARG A 332 -10.37 10.31 16.40
CA ARG A 332 -11.70 10.07 15.84
C ARG A 332 -12.56 9.24 16.79
N ILE A 333 -12.04 8.11 17.25
CA ILE A 333 -12.84 7.16 18.06
C ILE A 333 -12.72 7.41 19.57
N GLY A 334 -11.86 8.36 19.98
CA GLY A 334 -11.61 8.72 21.37
C GLY A 334 -10.94 7.62 22.20
N VAL A 335 -10.23 6.69 21.57
CA VAL A 335 -9.53 5.58 22.22
C VAL A 335 -8.08 5.58 21.76
N ASP A 336 -7.13 5.50 22.70
CA ASP A 336 -5.72 5.38 22.35
C ASP A 336 -5.46 4.02 21.69
N VAL A 337 -5.29 4.02 20.36
CA VAL A 337 -5.02 2.82 19.58
C VAL A 337 -3.54 2.64 19.28
N THR A 338 -3.15 1.40 19.03
CA THR A 338 -1.82 1.01 18.55
C THR A 338 -1.83 0.74 17.04
N SER A 339 -0.66 0.60 16.43
CA SER A 339 -0.55 0.13 15.04
C SER A 339 -1.18 -1.25 14.83
N GLY A 340 -1.20 -2.11 15.87
CA GLY A 340 -1.89 -3.40 15.84
C GLY A 340 -3.41 -3.24 15.76
N ASP A 341 -3.97 -2.30 16.53
CA ASP A 341 -5.40 -1.99 16.46
C ASP A 341 -5.78 -1.39 15.11
N ILE A 342 -4.94 -0.51 14.54
CA ILE A 342 -5.14 0.00 13.16
C ILE A 342 -5.21 -1.15 12.17
N LYS A 343 -4.28 -2.11 12.24
CA LYS A 343 -4.28 -3.30 11.38
C LYS A 343 -5.55 -4.14 11.58
N LEU A 344 -5.99 -4.34 12.82
CA LEU A 344 -7.22 -5.07 13.15
C LEU A 344 -8.47 -4.41 12.55
N ILE A 345 -8.64 -3.10 12.77
CA ILE A 345 -9.76 -2.30 12.26
C ILE A 345 -9.74 -2.30 10.72
N TYR A 346 -8.56 -2.10 10.12
CA TYR A 346 -8.40 -2.12 8.66
C TYR A 346 -8.74 -3.50 8.08
N THR A 347 -8.32 -4.57 8.74
CA THR A 347 -8.68 -5.94 8.36
C THR A 347 -10.21 -6.15 8.42
N ALA A 348 -10.86 -5.69 9.49
CA ALA A 348 -12.32 -5.75 9.63
C ALA A 348 -13.04 -4.98 8.51
N CYS A 349 -12.55 -3.78 8.17
CA CYS A 349 -13.06 -2.96 7.06
C CYS A 349 -12.93 -3.69 5.72
N VAL A 350 -11.71 -4.05 5.34
CA VAL A 350 -11.39 -4.56 4.00
C VAL A 350 -12.11 -5.88 3.75
N PHE A 351 -12.04 -6.84 4.68
CA PHE A 351 -12.71 -8.12 4.50
C PHE A 351 -14.22 -8.02 4.69
N GLY A 352 -14.71 -7.19 5.62
CA GLY A 352 -16.16 -6.93 5.76
C GLY A 352 -16.75 -6.42 4.45
N TYR A 353 -16.06 -5.48 3.80
CA TYR A 353 -16.49 -4.91 2.53
C TYR A 353 -16.34 -5.90 1.37
N ALA A 354 -15.19 -6.56 1.26
CA ALA A 354 -14.92 -7.50 0.16
C ALA A 354 -15.92 -8.66 0.14
N LEU A 355 -16.26 -9.20 1.32
CA LEU A 355 -17.21 -10.29 1.48
C LEU A 355 -18.67 -9.86 1.30
N ASN A 356 -18.94 -8.57 1.10
CA ASN A 356 -20.29 -7.98 1.02
C ASN A 356 -21.10 -8.17 2.33
N ASN A 357 -20.41 -8.18 3.47
CA ASN A 357 -21.02 -8.34 4.78
C ASN A 357 -21.35 -6.98 5.42
N SER A 358 -20.35 -6.09 5.51
CA SER A 358 -20.52 -4.78 6.15
C SER A 358 -19.34 -3.86 5.82
N ASP A 359 -19.62 -2.55 5.75
CA ASP A 359 -18.60 -1.51 5.64
C ASP A 359 -18.42 -0.69 6.93
N ALA A 360 -19.03 -1.12 8.03
CA ALA A 360 -19.08 -0.38 9.29
C ALA A 360 -17.69 0.05 9.78
N TRP A 361 -16.74 -0.89 9.85
CA TRP A 361 -15.38 -0.60 10.32
C TRP A 361 -14.58 0.29 9.36
N CYS A 362 -15.00 0.45 8.10
CA CYS A 362 -14.37 1.41 7.20
C CYS A 362 -14.67 2.85 7.60
N SER A 363 -15.78 3.11 8.31
CA SER A 363 -16.14 4.46 8.77
C SER A 363 -15.23 5.01 9.87
N VAL A 364 -14.38 4.16 10.46
CA VAL A 364 -13.33 4.57 11.41
C VAL A 364 -12.21 5.33 10.71
N PHE A 365 -12.03 5.13 9.40
CA PHE A 365 -10.96 5.77 8.63
C PHE A 365 -11.54 6.87 7.76
N SER A 366 -10.85 8.01 7.69
CA SER A 366 -11.07 8.98 6.61
C SER A 366 -10.58 8.44 5.27
N LYS A 367 -10.95 9.11 4.17
CA LYS A 367 -10.47 8.81 2.83
C LYS A 367 -8.95 8.83 2.72
N ASP A 368 -8.31 9.81 3.36
CA ASP A 368 -6.86 9.94 3.34
C ASP A 368 -6.19 8.94 4.28
N ASP A 369 -6.84 8.54 5.38
CA ASP A 369 -6.33 7.43 6.19
C ASP A 369 -6.27 6.13 5.37
N LEU A 370 -7.34 5.81 4.62
CA LEU A 370 -7.40 4.62 3.78
C LEU A 370 -6.39 4.65 2.62
N ARG A 371 -6.13 5.82 2.02
CA ARG A 371 -5.09 5.98 0.98
C ARG A 371 -3.70 5.64 1.51
N VAL A 372 -3.37 6.11 2.71
CA VAL A 372 -2.07 5.82 3.33
C VAL A 372 -1.97 4.34 3.72
N LEU A 373 -3.05 3.73 4.21
CA LEU A 373 -3.11 2.31 4.52
C LEU A 373 -3.02 1.41 3.28
N GLU A 374 -3.64 1.81 2.17
CA GLU A 374 -3.45 1.14 0.89
C GLU A 374 -2.01 1.29 0.42
N PHE A 375 -1.44 2.49 0.49
CA PHE A 375 -0.04 2.71 0.09
C PHE A 375 0.95 1.91 0.94
N ASN A 376 0.64 1.69 2.23
CA ASN A 376 1.40 0.76 3.07
C ASN A 376 1.41 -0.67 2.49
N ASP A 377 0.24 -1.16 2.06
CA ASP A 377 0.11 -2.48 1.42
C ASP A 377 0.83 -2.50 0.06
N ASP A 378 0.75 -1.42 -0.73
CA ASP A 378 1.45 -1.31 -2.02
C ASP A 378 2.98 -1.31 -1.86
N ILE A 379 3.53 -0.67 -0.83
CA ILE A 379 4.96 -0.73 -0.52
C ILE A 379 5.36 -2.17 -0.17
N ASP A 380 4.55 -2.86 0.65
CA ASP A 380 4.80 -4.26 1.01
C ASP A 380 4.85 -5.16 -0.23
N ASP A 381 3.80 -5.08 -1.07
CA ASP A 381 3.67 -5.87 -2.29
C ASP A 381 4.76 -5.47 -3.32
N TYR A 382 5.16 -4.20 -3.41
CA TYR A 382 6.19 -3.75 -4.34
C TYR A 382 7.56 -4.36 -4.06
N TYR A 383 7.99 -4.32 -2.80
CA TYR A 383 9.30 -4.83 -2.39
C TYR A 383 9.35 -6.35 -2.26
N LYS A 384 8.23 -6.99 -1.89
CA LYS A 384 8.17 -8.46 -1.72
C LYS A 384 7.79 -9.23 -2.98
N ASP A 385 6.97 -8.65 -3.85
CA ASP A 385 6.34 -9.40 -4.95
C ASP A 385 6.44 -8.71 -6.32
N ALA A 386 6.90 -7.44 -6.40
CA ALA A 386 7.09 -6.71 -7.66
C ALA A 386 8.51 -6.17 -7.83
N TYR A 387 8.68 -5.00 -8.47
CA TYR A 387 9.97 -4.50 -8.95
C TYR A 387 10.94 -3.98 -7.87
N GLY A 388 10.58 -4.02 -6.59
CA GLY A 388 11.52 -3.64 -5.53
C GLY A 388 12.69 -4.62 -5.37
N ASN A 389 12.59 -5.83 -5.94
CA ASN A 389 13.71 -6.76 -6.05
C ASN A 389 13.68 -7.50 -7.40
N ASP A 390 14.85 -7.65 -8.02
CA ASP A 390 14.98 -8.34 -9.32
C ASP A 390 14.46 -9.78 -9.30
N VAL A 391 14.64 -10.49 -8.17
CA VAL A 391 14.19 -11.88 -8.03
C VAL A 391 12.68 -12.02 -8.21
N ASN A 392 11.91 -11.01 -7.81
CA ASN A 392 10.45 -11.09 -7.75
C ASN A 392 9.80 -11.20 -9.13
N TYR A 393 10.34 -10.51 -10.15
CA TYR A 393 9.83 -10.61 -11.52
C TYR A 393 10.55 -11.71 -12.32
N GLU A 394 11.83 -11.99 -12.04
CA GLU A 394 12.56 -13.05 -12.73
C GLU A 394 11.98 -14.45 -12.47
N GLN A 395 11.49 -14.71 -11.26
CA GLN A 395 10.83 -15.98 -10.94
C GLN A 395 9.59 -16.24 -11.79
N ALA A 396 8.99 -15.22 -12.42
CA ALA A 396 7.86 -15.36 -13.34
C ALA A 396 8.28 -15.69 -14.79
N CYS A 397 9.58 -15.77 -15.10
CA CYS A 397 10.04 -16.14 -16.45
C CYS A 397 9.47 -17.47 -16.99
N PRO A 398 9.27 -18.55 -16.19
CA PRO A 398 8.68 -19.79 -16.68
C PRO A 398 7.27 -19.61 -17.25
N ILE A 399 6.40 -18.84 -16.56
CA ILE A 399 5.03 -18.59 -17.06
C ILE A 399 5.07 -17.70 -18.31
N ALA A 400 5.93 -16.68 -18.35
CA ALA A 400 6.10 -15.85 -19.54
C ALA A 400 6.56 -16.69 -20.75
N ARG A 401 7.55 -17.56 -20.57
CA ARG A 401 8.03 -18.48 -21.62
C ARG A 401 6.93 -19.43 -22.09
N TYR A 402 6.12 -19.96 -21.18
CA TYR A 402 4.97 -20.80 -21.53
C TYR A 402 3.99 -20.04 -22.40
N ILE A 403 3.58 -18.83 -22.01
CA ILE A 403 2.68 -17.98 -22.79
C ILE A 403 3.25 -17.70 -24.17
N PHE A 404 4.51 -17.27 -24.28
CA PHE A 404 5.13 -17.02 -25.58
C PHE A 404 5.15 -18.26 -26.49
N ASN A 405 5.30 -19.45 -25.93
CA ASN A 405 5.29 -20.69 -26.70
C ASN A 405 3.89 -21.15 -27.11
N LEU A 406 2.82 -20.66 -26.48
CA LEU A 406 1.45 -20.92 -26.93
C LEU A 406 1.08 -20.19 -28.23
N PHE A 407 1.78 -19.09 -28.53
CA PHE A 407 1.48 -18.21 -29.66
C PHE A 407 2.55 -18.22 -30.76
N LYS A 408 3.50 -19.15 -30.69
CA LYS A 408 4.41 -19.48 -31.79
C LYS A 408 3.80 -20.58 -32.62
#